data_AF-A0A381ZNZ7-F1
#
_entry.id   AF-A0A381ZNZ7-F1
#
_cell.length_a   1.000
_cell.length_b   1.000
_cell.length_c   1.000
_cell.angle_alpha   90.00
_cell.angle_beta   90.00
_cell.angle_gamma   90.00
#
_symmetry.space_group_name_H-M   'P 1'
#
loop_
_entity.id
_entity.type
_entity.pdbx_description
1 polymer ?
#
loop_
_entity_poly.entity_id
_entity_poly.type
_entity_poly.pdbx_seq_one_letter_code
_entity_poly.pdbx_strand_id
1 'polypeptide(L)'
;MLLIMNCRAPVKPSEEDLAEYGWVIYEEGDYEEAREWFRDALKKDPSFADGYNGLGWCFGKMYQADSAVHYFSIADSLEYDEYTTPYLTLDVYAGFTFAYNGLRQDALVREYADYFFGNQNLAEEEPWEFSHDPKIDHKDVRLMKALAEFTMGYFQSSVESAEQIYRDLGTPKNITADITTTIGRAELAGELEYLQNVLKSQ
;
A
#
# COMPACT_ATOMS: atom_id res chain seq x y z
N MET A 1 -13.96 -37.63 42.41
CA MET A 1 -12.88 -37.41 41.42
C MET A 1 -13.54 -37.28 40.07
N LEU A 2 -13.89 -36.06 39.64
CA LEU A 2 -14.33 -35.81 38.26
C LEU A 2 -13.08 -35.59 37.43
N LEU A 3 -12.76 -36.55 36.56
CA LEU A 3 -11.74 -36.39 35.52
C LEU A 3 -12.39 -35.65 34.35
N ILE A 4 -12.06 -34.38 34.19
CA ILE A 4 -12.42 -33.59 33.01
C ILE A 4 -11.38 -33.93 31.95
N MET A 5 -11.71 -34.85 31.02
CA MET A 5 -10.91 -35.04 29.81
C MET A 5 -11.16 -33.85 28.88
N ASN A 6 -10.27 -32.87 28.93
CA ASN A 6 -10.21 -31.81 27.93
C ASN A 6 -9.58 -32.38 26.64
N CYS A 7 -10.33 -33.19 25.91
CA CYS A 7 -9.99 -33.58 24.55
C CYS A 7 -10.39 -32.44 23.60
N ARG A 8 -9.58 -31.38 23.50
CA ARG A 8 -9.63 -30.55 22.29
C ARG A 8 -8.86 -31.30 21.20
N ALA A 9 -9.54 -31.65 20.11
CA ALA A 9 -8.87 -32.12 18.90
C ALA A 9 -7.80 -31.09 18.48
N PRO A 10 -6.66 -31.50 17.89
CA PRO A 10 -5.69 -30.54 17.41
C PRO A 10 -6.38 -29.61 16.40
N VAL A 11 -6.40 -28.30 16.73
CA VAL A 11 -6.88 -27.27 15.80
C VAL A 11 -5.96 -27.31 14.60
N LYS A 12 -6.53 -27.54 13.42
CA LYS A 12 -5.80 -27.42 12.15
C LYS A 12 -5.95 -25.98 11.71
N PRO A 13 -4.86 -25.24 11.51
CA PRO A 13 -4.95 -23.84 11.09
C PRO A 13 -5.62 -23.74 9.72
N SER A 14 -6.53 -22.77 9.57
CA SER A 14 -7.09 -22.33 8.29
C SER A 14 -6.07 -21.50 7.49
N GLU A 15 -6.40 -21.17 6.26
CA GLU A 15 -5.72 -20.15 5.46
C GLU A 15 -5.65 -18.80 6.17
N GLU A 16 -6.75 -18.37 6.82
CA GLU A 16 -6.82 -17.14 7.60
C GLU A 16 -5.84 -17.19 8.78
N ASP A 17 -5.83 -18.27 9.57
CA ASP A 17 -4.92 -18.44 10.71
C ASP A 17 -3.44 -18.35 10.26
N LEU A 18 -3.13 -18.91 9.09
CA LEU A 18 -1.76 -18.91 8.54
C LEU A 18 -1.37 -17.53 7.99
N ALA A 19 -2.30 -16.83 7.35
CA ALA A 19 -2.05 -15.48 6.84
C ALA A 19 -1.96 -14.44 7.96
N GLU A 20 -2.80 -14.53 8.99
CA GLU A 20 -2.70 -13.69 10.19
C GLU A 20 -1.32 -13.85 10.84
N TYR A 21 -0.82 -15.09 10.96
CA TYR A 21 0.53 -15.31 11.43
C TYR A 21 1.60 -14.76 10.47
N GLY A 22 1.39 -14.87 9.16
CA GLY A 22 2.25 -14.25 8.15
C GLY A 22 2.35 -12.73 8.32
N TRP A 23 1.24 -12.05 8.61
CA TRP A 23 1.21 -10.62 8.91
C TRP A 23 1.97 -10.27 10.19
N VAL A 24 1.85 -11.08 11.24
CA VAL A 24 2.65 -10.91 12.47
C VAL A 24 4.15 -10.97 12.16
N ILE A 25 4.59 -11.96 11.36
CA ILE A 25 5.99 -12.08 10.97
C ILE A 25 6.43 -10.91 10.06
N TYR A 26 5.53 -10.43 9.19
CA TYR A 26 5.79 -9.25 8.36
C TYR A 26 6.03 -8.00 9.21
N GLU A 27 5.22 -7.79 10.25
CA GLU A 27 5.36 -6.67 11.20
C GLU A 27 6.67 -6.74 12.01
N GLU A 28 7.18 -7.96 12.27
CA GLU A 28 8.51 -8.18 12.86
C GLU A 28 9.66 -7.86 11.89
N GLY A 29 9.36 -7.69 10.60
CA GLY A 29 10.30 -7.35 9.54
C GLY A 29 10.98 -8.56 8.88
N ASP A 30 10.59 -9.79 9.22
CA ASP A 30 11.08 -10.99 8.54
C ASP A 30 10.22 -11.33 7.32
N TYR A 31 10.41 -10.55 6.27
CA TYR A 31 9.62 -10.68 5.04
C TYR A 31 9.82 -12.02 4.30
N GLU A 32 10.95 -12.69 4.52
CA GLU A 32 11.22 -13.99 3.89
C GLU A 32 10.43 -15.09 4.60
N GLU A 33 10.38 -15.09 5.93
CA GLU A 33 9.55 -16.03 6.69
C GLU A 33 8.06 -15.72 6.53
N ALA A 34 7.64 -14.46 6.58
CA ALA A 34 6.26 -14.04 6.34
C ALA A 34 5.75 -14.57 4.99
N ARG A 35 6.57 -14.47 3.95
CA ARG A 35 6.27 -15.01 2.61
C ARG A 35 5.97 -16.51 2.67
N GLU A 36 6.72 -17.31 3.43
CA GLU A 36 6.46 -18.75 3.53
C GLU A 36 5.14 -19.06 4.25
N TRP A 37 4.74 -18.26 5.24
CA TRP A 37 3.43 -18.38 5.88
C TRP A 37 2.27 -18.06 4.94
N PHE A 38 2.36 -16.98 4.16
CA PHE A 38 1.38 -16.72 3.11
C PHE A 38 1.32 -17.83 2.06
N ARG A 39 2.46 -18.42 1.68
CA ARG A 39 2.47 -19.59 0.78
C ARG A 39 1.79 -20.80 1.40
N ASP A 40 1.92 -21.00 2.71
CA ASP A 40 1.23 -22.07 3.42
C ASP A 40 -0.28 -21.82 3.51
N ALA A 41 -0.72 -20.57 3.70
CA ALA A 41 -2.13 -20.18 3.58
C ALA A 41 -2.68 -20.53 2.18
N LEU A 42 -1.95 -20.18 1.12
CA LEU A 42 -2.35 -20.47 -0.26
C LEU A 42 -2.31 -21.97 -0.63
N LYS A 43 -1.59 -22.80 0.13
CA LYS A 43 -1.68 -24.28 0.00
C LYS A 43 -2.99 -24.81 0.59
N LYS A 44 -3.62 -24.09 1.53
CA LYS A 44 -4.94 -24.44 2.10
C LYS A 44 -6.04 -23.98 1.16
N ASP A 45 -5.98 -22.73 0.75
CA ASP A 45 -6.92 -22.15 -0.20
C ASP A 45 -6.19 -21.31 -1.26
N PRO A 46 -6.04 -21.83 -2.49
CA PRO A 46 -5.44 -21.09 -3.60
C PRO A 46 -6.24 -19.88 -4.09
N SER A 47 -7.49 -19.70 -3.64
CA SER A 47 -8.33 -18.52 -3.93
C SER A 47 -8.34 -17.47 -2.82
N PHE A 48 -7.55 -17.65 -1.76
CA PHE A 48 -7.48 -16.72 -0.65
C PHE A 48 -6.74 -15.44 -1.03
N ALA A 49 -7.49 -14.38 -1.34
CA ALA A 49 -6.98 -13.14 -1.90
C ALA A 49 -5.95 -12.44 -0.99
N ASP A 50 -6.19 -12.41 0.34
CA ASP A 50 -5.26 -11.77 1.27
C ASP A 50 -3.91 -12.49 1.36
N GLY A 51 -3.87 -13.80 1.13
CA GLY A 51 -2.61 -14.53 1.01
C GLY A 51 -1.73 -14.00 -0.13
N TYR A 52 -2.32 -13.62 -1.26
CA TYR A 52 -1.57 -12.99 -2.36
C TYR A 52 -1.23 -11.52 -2.08
N ASN A 53 -2.09 -10.78 -1.38
CA ASN A 53 -1.79 -9.42 -0.88
C ASN A 53 -0.53 -9.44 0.01
N GLY A 54 -0.50 -10.34 1.00
CA GLY A 54 0.65 -10.56 1.87
C GLY A 54 1.93 -10.87 1.11
N LEU A 55 1.87 -11.74 0.09
CA LEU A 55 3.02 -11.97 -0.80
C LEU A 55 3.46 -10.70 -1.52
N GLY A 56 2.53 -9.93 -2.09
CA GLY A 56 2.81 -8.67 -2.76
C GLY A 56 3.60 -7.70 -1.88
N TRP A 57 3.14 -7.51 -0.63
CA TRP A 57 3.82 -6.66 0.35
C TRP A 57 5.18 -7.20 0.77
N CYS A 58 5.32 -8.51 1.02
CA CYS A 58 6.61 -9.12 1.33
C CYS A 58 7.63 -8.86 0.19
N PHE A 59 7.26 -9.12 -1.06
CA PHE A 59 8.13 -8.88 -2.21
C PHE A 59 8.47 -7.40 -2.39
N GLY A 60 7.51 -6.50 -2.13
CA GLY A 60 7.74 -5.06 -2.13
C GLY A 60 8.82 -4.65 -1.12
N LYS A 61 8.72 -5.12 0.13
CA LYS A 61 9.72 -4.87 1.19
C LYS A 61 11.08 -5.49 0.90
N MET A 62 11.11 -6.58 0.12
CA MET A 62 12.35 -7.20 -0.37
C MET A 62 12.90 -6.55 -1.65
N TYR A 63 12.36 -5.41 -2.10
CA TYR A 63 12.76 -4.69 -3.31
C TYR A 63 12.58 -5.49 -4.62
N GLN A 64 11.66 -6.45 -4.64
CA GLN A 64 11.33 -7.29 -5.79
C GLN A 64 10.00 -6.81 -6.40
N ALA A 65 10.03 -5.62 -7.01
CA ALA A 65 8.83 -4.92 -7.44
C ALA A 65 8.05 -5.64 -8.55
N ASP A 66 8.72 -6.37 -9.43
CA ASP A 66 8.09 -7.21 -10.46
C ASP A 66 7.28 -8.36 -9.85
N SER A 67 7.82 -9.02 -8.82
CA SER A 67 7.12 -10.05 -8.06
C SER A 67 5.97 -9.47 -7.25
N ALA A 68 6.16 -8.29 -6.65
CA ALA A 68 5.09 -7.59 -5.93
C ALA A 68 3.89 -7.32 -6.85
N VAL A 69 4.11 -6.72 -8.03
CA VAL A 69 3.06 -6.51 -9.04
C VAL A 69 2.36 -7.82 -9.40
N HIS A 70 3.12 -8.89 -9.65
CA HIS A 70 2.54 -10.18 -10.00
C HIS A 70 1.53 -10.69 -8.96
N TYR A 71 1.89 -10.64 -7.67
CA TYR A 71 1.01 -11.14 -6.61
C TYR A 71 -0.16 -10.21 -6.31
N PHE A 72 0.03 -8.89 -6.36
CA PHE A 72 -1.08 -7.93 -6.29
C PHE A 72 -2.08 -8.13 -7.44
N SER A 73 -1.63 -8.45 -8.65
CA SER A 73 -2.52 -8.77 -9.79
C SER A 73 -3.34 -10.03 -9.58
N ILE A 74 -2.81 -11.02 -8.85
CA ILE A 74 -3.59 -12.20 -8.51
C ILE A 74 -4.63 -11.84 -7.44
N ALA A 75 -4.23 -11.13 -6.38
CA ALA A 75 -5.14 -10.68 -5.33
C ALA A 75 -6.34 -9.88 -5.88
N ASP A 76 -6.07 -8.89 -6.74
CA ASP A 76 -7.09 -8.04 -7.39
C ASP A 76 -8.04 -8.82 -8.31
N SER A 77 -7.65 -10.02 -8.76
CA SER A 77 -8.46 -10.86 -9.64
C SER A 77 -9.38 -11.83 -8.92
N LEU A 78 -9.24 -11.96 -7.60
CA LEU A 78 -9.96 -12.94 -6.78
C LEU A 78 -11.13 -12.29 -6.06
N GLU A 79 -12.22 -13.05 -5.89
CA GLU A 79 -13.32 -12.63 -5.02
C GLU A 79 -12.91 -12.75 -3.55
N TYR A 80 -13.39 -11.83 -2.73
CA TYR A 80 -13.19 -11.84 -1.29
C TYR A 80 -14.40 -11.22 -0.58
N ASP A 81 -14.57 -11.50 0.71
CA ASP A 81 -15.63 -10.90 1.51
C ASP A 81 -15.12 -9.62 2.17
N GLU A 82 -15.60 -8.47 1.67
CA GLU A 82 -15.30 -7.13 2.20
C GLU A 82 -15.62 -7.00 3.70
N TYR A 83 -16.52 -7.80 4.26
CA TYR A 83 -16.77 -7.78 5.70
C TYR A 83 -15.59 -8.37 6.50
N THR A 84 -14.91 -9.36 5.94
CA THR A 84 -13.80 -10.06 6.59
C THR A 84 -12.44 -9.41 6.32
N THR A 85 -12.26 -8.83 5.12
CA THR A 85 -11.02 -8.16 4.70
C THR A 85 -11.32 -6.79 4.08
N PRO A 86 -11.86 -5.84 4.86
CA PRO A 86 -12.41 -4.57 4.34
C PRO A 86 -11.38 -3.67 3.65
N TYR A 87 -10.10 -3.78 4.01
CA TYR A 87 -9.05 -2.92 3.47
C TYR A 87 -8.30 -3.52 2.29
N LEU A 88 -8.62 -4.75 1.88
CA LEU A 88 -7.84 -5.48 0.87
C LEU A 88 -7.68 -4.71 -0.44
N THR A 89 -8.77 -4.11 -0.97
CA THR A 89 -8.68 -3.29 -2.20
C THR A 89 -7.72 -2.12 -2.04
N LEU A 90 -7.77 -1.40 -0.91
CA LEU A 90 -6.90 -0.25 -0.68
C LEU A 90 -5.44 -0.67 -0.49
N ASP A 91 -5.19 -1.75 0.25
CA ASP A 91 -3.86 -2.31 0.45
C ASP A 91 -3.22 -2.72 -0.89
N VAL A 92 -4.00 -3.40 -1.74
CA VAL A 92 -3.54 -3.84 -3.06
C VAL A 92 -3.25 -2.64 -3.97
N TYR A 93 -4.10 -1.61 -4.00
CA TYR A 93 -3.87 -0.41 -4.84
C TYR A 93 -2.72 0.47 -4.35
N ALA A 94 -2.54 0.59 -3.03
CA ALA A 94 -1.33 1.19 -2.46
C ALA A 94 -0.08 0.39 -2.86
N GLY A 95 -0.14 -0.94 -2.69
CA GLY A 95 0.91 -1.88 -3.08
C GLY A 95 1.32 -1.74 -4.55
N PHE A 96 0.36 -1.72 -5.49
CA PHE A 96 0.63 -1.45 -6.90
C PHE A 96 1.30 -0.10 -7.12
N THR A 97 0.81 0.96 -6.47
CA THR A 97 1.38 2.31 -6.60
C THR A 97 2.87 2.31 -6.25
N PHE A 98 3.25 1.67 -5.13
CA PHE A 98 4.64 1.56 -4.71
C PHE A 98 5.47 0.64 -5.61
N ALA A 99 4.92 -0.52 -6.02
CA ALA A 99 5.63 -1.47 -6.87
C ALA A 99 5.90 -0.88 -8.26
N TYR A 100 4.92 -0.23 -8.90
CA TYR A 100 5.13 0.45 -10.18
C TYR A 100 6.09 1.63 -10.08
N ASN A 101 6.14 2.31 -8.92
CA ASN A 101 7.16 3.34 -8.69
C ASN A 101 8.57 2.72 -8.70
N GLY A 102 8.77 1.58 -8.02
CA GLY A 102 10.01 0.81 -8.05
C GLY A 102 10.42 0.37 -9.47
N LEU A 103 9.43 0.08 -10.33
CA LEU A 103 9.63 -0.26 -11.74
C LEU A 103 9.75 0.96 -12.68
N ARG A 104 9.61 2.19 -12.16
CA ARG A 104 9.64 3.45 -12.94
C ARG A 104 8.57 3.52 -14.02
N GLN A 105 7.39 2.97 -13.73
CA GLN A 105 6.23 2.98 -14.62
C GLN A 105 5.25 4.07 -14.20
N ASP A 106 5.62 5.34 -14.40
CA ASP A 106 4.90 6.51 -13.85
C ASP A 106 3.42 6.58 -14.25
N ALA A 107 3.07 6.12 -15.46
CA ALA A 107 1.68 6.06 -15.90
C ALA A 107 0.83 5.14 -15.01
N LEU A 108 1.38 3.97 -14.64
CA LEU A 108 0.71 2.99 -13.78
C LEU A 108 0.72 3.43 -12.31
N VAL A 109 1.76 4.13 -11.86
CA VAL A 109 1.76 4.78 -10.53
C VAL A 109 0.57 5.72 -10.40
N ARG A 110 0.35 6.57 -11.41
CA ARG A 110 -0.77 7.51 -11.40
C ARG A 110 -2.12 6.80 -11.48
N GLU A 111 -2.24 5.79 -12.34
CA GLU A 111 -3.46 5.00 -12.52
C GLU A 111 -3.90 4.29 -11.22
N TYR A 112 -2.99 3.55 -10.57
CA TYR A 112 -3.32 2.84 -9.35
C TYR A 112 -3.48 3.75 -8.13
N ALA A 113 -2.79 4.90 -8.09
CA ALA A 113 -3.09 5.92 -7.09
C ALA A 113 -4.49 6.52 -7.28
N ASP A 114 -4.94 6.73 -8.52
CA ASP A 114 -6.30 7.18 -8.82
C ASP A 114 -7.34 6.12 -8.41
N TYR A 115 -7.07 4.83 -8.66
CA TYR A 115 -7.92 3.74 -8.16
C TYR A 115 -7.95 3.70 -6.63
N PHE A 116 -6.81 3.85 -5.96
CA PHE A 116 -6.74 3.92 -4.50
C PHE A 116 -7.63 5.05 -3.94
N PHE A 117 -7.44 6.30 -4.39
CA PHE A 117 -8.23 7.42 -3.89
C PHE A 117 -9.70 7.36 -4.32
N GLY A 118 -10.01 6.70 -5.43
CA GLY A 118 -11.38 6.46 -5.88
C GLY A 118 -12.15 5.45 -5.03
N ASN A 119 -11.45 4.57 -4.30
CA ASN A 119 -12.05 3.55 -3.44
C ASN A 119 -11.99 3.91 -1.94
N GLN A 120 -11.45 5.07 -1.57
CA GLN A 120 -11.50 5.53 -0.17
C GLN A 120 -12.88 6.08 0.19
N ASN A 121 -13.46 5.58 1.28
CA ASN A 121 -14.73 6.07 1.82
C ASN A 121 -14.52 7.08 2.97
N LEU A 122 -13.96 8.25 2.65
CA LEU A 122 -13.65 9.30 3.64
C LEU A 122 -14.91 9.94 4.30
N ALA A 123 -16.12 9.54 3.90
CA ALA A 123 -17.36 9.98 4.55
C ALA A 123 -17.66 9.17 5.82
N GLU A 124 -17.16 7.95 5.89
CA GLU A 124 -17.46 6.99 6.97
C GLU A 124 -16.19 6.51 7.69
N GLU A 125 -15.04 6.65 7.05
CA GLU A 125 -13.76 6.13 7.52
C GLU A 125 -12.69 7.23 7.61
N GLU A 126 -11.72 7.01 8.49
CA GLU A 126 -10.50 7.80 8.53
C GLU A 126 -9.64 7.54 7.27
N PRO A 127 -8.74 8.45 6.89
CA PRO A 127 -7.83 8.21 5.79
C PRO A 127 -7.02 6.92 5.99
N TRP A 128 -6.89 6.12 4.93
CA TRP A 128 -6.18 4.85 4.98
C TRP A 128 -4.76 5.00 5.54
N GLU A 129 -4.44 4.07 6.42
CA GLU A 129 -3.14 3.76 7.00
C GLU A 129 -2.96 2.24 6.84
N PHE A 130 -1.77 1.80 6.43
CA PHE A 130 -1.53 0.37 6.26
C PHE A 130 -1.45 -0.30 7.63
N SER A 131 -2.37 -1.23 7.91
CA SER A 131 -2.51 -1.88 9.23
C SER A 131 -1.25 -2.60 9.70
N HIS A 132 -0.40 -3.06 8.77
CA HIS A 132 0.80 -3.84 9.06
C HIS A 132 2.10 -3.02 9.00
N ASP A 133 2.03 -1.73 8.64
CA ASP A 133 3.12 -0.76 8.78
C ASP A 133 2.53 0.66 8.83
N PRO A 134 2.17 1.17 10.03
CA PRO A 134 1.54 2.48 10.22
C PRO A 134 2.34 3.68 9.70
N LYS A 135 3.61 3.49 9.31
CA LYS A 135 4.42 4.52 8.66
C LYS A 135 4.08 4.71 7.19
N ILE A 136 3.26 3.82 6.62
CA ILE A 136 2.78 3.87 5.25
C ILE A 136 1.32 4.26 5.29
N ASP A 137 1.00 5.40 4.69
CA ASP A 137 -0.39 5.86 4.64
C ASP A 137 -0.75 6.54 3.32
N HIS A 138 -1.98 7.05 3.23
CA HIS A 138 -2.51 7.69 2.03
C HIS A 138 -1.65 8.86 1.51
N LYS A 139 -0.87 9.54 2.38
CA LYS A 139 0.04 10.63 1.97
C LYS A 139 1.22 10.08 1.16
N ASP A 140 1.71 8.89 1.46
CA ASP A 140 2.77 8.23 0.68
C ASP A 140 2.28 7.85 -0.71
N VAL A 141 1.05 7.32 -0.80
CA VAL A 141 0.40 7.04 -2.09
C VAL A 141 0.26 8.34 -2.90
N ARG A 142 -0.17 9.44 -2.25
CA ARG A 142 -0.29 10.75 -2.89
C ARG A 142 1.06 11.31 -3.33
N LEU A 143 2.12 11.10 -2.55
CA LEU A 143 3.48 11.53 -2.91
C LEU A 143 3.96 10.78 -4.16
N MET A 144 3.74 9.46 -4.24
CA MET A 144 4.11 8.68 -5.43
C MET A 144 3.38 9.20 -6.66
N LYS A 145 2.08 9.50 -6.53
CA LYS A 145 1.30 10.13 -7.61
C LYS A 145 1.88 11.48 -8.03
N ALA A 146 2.17 12.36 -7.07
CA ALA A 146 2.72 13.69 -7.36
C ALA A 146 4.06 13.64 -8.10
N LEU A 147 4.94 12.71 -7.72
CA LEU A 147 6.24 12.46 -8.37
C LEU A 147 6.09 11.89 -9.78
N ALA A 148 5.16 10.94 -9.97
CA ALA A 148 4.85 10.39 -11.29
C ALA A 148 4.29 11.48 -12.23
N GLU A 149 3.34 12.29 -11.74
CA GLU A 149 2.77 13.42 -12.47
C GLU A 149 3.84 14.44 -12.88
N PHE A 150 4.77 14.76 -11.99
CA PHE A 150 5.90 15.64 -12.29
C PHE A 150 6.76 15.06 -13.43
N THR A 151 7.13 13.78 -13.33
CA THR A 151 8.00 13.10 -14.30
C THR A 151 7.34 13.00 -15.68
N MET A 152 6.01 12.83 -15.72
CA MET A 152 5.22 12.82 -16.95
C MET A 152 4.95 14.21 -17.54
N GLY A 153 5.30 15.28 -16.83
CA GLY A 153 5.06 16.67 -17.25
C GLY A 153 3.66 17.20 -16.93
N TYR A 154 2.86 16.48 -16.13
CA TYR A 154 1.58 16.94 -15.61
C TYR A 154 1.78 17.84 -14.38
N PHE A 155 2.51 18.94 -14.57
CA PHE A 155 2.96 19.80 -13.47
C PHE A 155 1.83 20.39 -12.64
N GLN A 156 0.70 20.75 -13.26
CA GLN A 156 -0.46 21.29 -12.55
C GLN A 156 -1.08 20.23 -11.62
N SER A 157 -1.26 19.00 -12.09
CA SER A 157 -1.75 17.90 -11.25
C SER A 157 -0.76 17.56 -10.13
N SER A 158 0.54 17.61 -10.42
CA SER A 158 1.59 17.43 -9.42
C SER A 158 1.52 18.48 -8.30
N VAL A 159 1.27 19.76 -8.64
CA VAL A 159 1.00 20.83 -7.67
C VAL A 159 -0.21 20.49 -6.81
N GLU A 160 -1.34 20.13 -7.43
CA GLU A 160 -2.59 19.81 -6.72
C GLU A 160 -2.39 18.64 -5.74
N SER A 161 -1.69 17.59 -6.16
CA SER A 161 -1.31 16.46 -5.33
C SER A 161 -0.42 16.89 -4.15
N ALA A 162 0.61 17.70 -4.40
CA ALA A 162 1.52 18.21 -3.36
C ALA A 162 0.81 19.10 -2.32
N GLU A 163 -0.03 20.04 -2.78
CA GLU A 163 -0.82 20.88 -1.89
C GLU A 163 -1.82 20.09 -1.05
N GLN A 164 -2.35 18.99 -1.59
CA GLN A 164 -3.20 18.10 -0.82
C GLN A 164 -2.41 17.38 0.28
N ILE A 165 -1.18 16.93 0.03
CA ILE A 165 -0.31 16.38 1.09
C ILE A 165 -0.11 17.44 2.20
N TYR A 166 0.13 18.69 1.85
CA TYR A 166 0.24 19.77 2.83
C TYR A 166 -1.03 19.96 3.67
N ARG A 167 -2.21 19.81 3.07
CA ARG A 167 -3.49 19.84 3.80
C ARG A 167 -3.61 18.65 4.75
N ASP A 168 -3.26 17.45 4.28
CA ASP A 168 -3.32 16.22 5.06
C ASP A 168 -2.30 16.22 6.22
N LEU A 169 -1.20 16.96 6.09
CA LEU A 169 -0.23 17.24 7.16
C LEU A 169 -0.68 18.31 8.17
N GLY A 170 -1.84 18.95 7.96
CA GLY A 170 -2.30 20.05 8.80
C GLY A 170 -1.54 21.37 8.61
N THR A 171 -0.71 21.48 7.57
CA THR A 171 0.05 22.70 7.22
C THR A 171 -0.25 23.14 5.78
N PRO A 172 -1.49 23.58 5.46
CA PRO A 172 -1.87 23.91 4.09
C PRO A 172 -0.91 24.94 3.46
N LYS A 173 -0.47 24.67 2.25
CA LYS A 173 0.42 25.53 1.46
C LYS A 173 -0.13 25.65 0.04
N ASN A 174 -0.12 26.87 -0.49
CA ASN A 174 -0.41 27.14 -1.90
C ASN A 174 0.93 27.30 -2.63
N ILE A 175 1.19 26.46 -3.63
CA ILE A 175 2.44 26.46 -4.41
C ILE A 175 2.24 27.41 -5.60
N THR A 176 2.81 28.60 -5.49
CA THR A 176 2.68 29.67 -6.49
C THR A 176 3.73 29.63 -7.60
N ALA A 177 4.47 28.52 -7.73
CA ALA A 177 5.56 28.38 -8.69
C ALA A 177 5.05 28.49 -10.14
N ASP A 178 5.76 29.22 -11.01
CA ASP A 178 5.40 29.28 -12.44
C ASP A 178 5.86 28.01 -13.17
N ILE A 179 4.99 27.00 -13.16
CA ILE A 179 5.21 25.67 -13.76
C ILE A 179 5.35 25.70 -15.30
N THR A 180 5.14 26.85 -15.95
CA THR A 180 5.44 27.02 -17.38
C THR A 180 6.93 27.24 -17.64
N THR A 181 7.68 27.64 -16.61
CA THR A 181 9.12 27.93 -16.67
C THR A 181 9.96 26.81 -16.07
N THR A 182 11.24 26.74 -16.45
CA THR A 182 12.20 25.81 -15.83
C THR A 182 12.45 26.13 -14.36
N ILE A 183 12.41 27.41 -13.98
CA ILE A 183 12.63 27.85 -12.60
C ILE A 183 11.48 27.37 -11.71
N GLY A 184 10.22 27.63 -12.08
CA GLY A 184 9.08 27.18 -11.28
C GLY A 184 8.95 25.65 -11.21
N ARG A 185 9.37 24.92 -12.25
CA ARG A 185 9.45 23.44 -12.17
C ARG A 185 10.53 22.96 -11.21
N ALA A 186 11.66 23.67 -11.11
CA ALA A 186 12.69 23.37 -10.14
C ALA A 186 12.22 23.67 -8.71
N GLU A 187 11.45 24.75 -8.51
CA GLU A 187 10.79 25.05 -7.24
C GLU A 187 9.82 23.93 -6.85
N LEU A 188 8.93 23.50 -7.75
CA LEU A 188 8.02 22.36 -7.52
C LEU A 188 8.77 21.08 -7.19
N ALA A 189 9.86 20.76 -7.89
CA ALA A 189 10.69 19.60 -7.56
C ALA A 189 11.24 19.67 -6.12
N GLY A 190 11.66 20.87 -5.68
CA GLY A 190 12.10 21.11 -4.31
C GLY A 190 10.99 20.92 -3.27
N GLU A 191 9.75 21.30 -3.59
CA GLU A 191 8.58 21.02 -2.74
C GLU A 191 8.32 19.53 -2.59
N LEU A 192 8.39 18.76 -3.69
CA LEU A 192 8.21 17.31 -3.67
C LEU A 192 9.32 16.60 -2.88
N GLU A 193 10.57 17.06 -3.02
CA GLU A 193 11.70 16.56 -2.23
C GLU A 193 11.51 16.85 -0.73
N TYR A 194 11.05 18.06 -0.39
CA TYR A 194 10.73 18.41 0.99
C TYR A 194 9.65 17.49 1.57
N LEU A 195 8.53 17.30 0.85
CA LEU A 195 7.44 16.41 1.29
C LEU A 195 7.91 14.97 1.45
N GLN A 196 8.75 14.47 0.54
CA GLN A 196 9.35 13.14 0.66
C GLN A 196 10.16 12.99 1.94
N ASN A 197 10.95 14.01 2.32
CA ASN A 197 11.74 13.97 3.54
C ASN A 197 10.88 14.07 4.80
N VAL A 198 9.80 14.87 4.77
CA VAL A 198 8.84 14.96 5.88
C VAL A 198 8.17 13.60 6.12
N LEU A 199 7.64 12.97 5.08
CA LEU A 199 6.91 11.69 5.21
C LEU A 199 7.84 10.55 5.64
N LYS A 200 9.08 10.49 5.15
CA LYS A 200 10.08 9.50 5.61
C LYS A 200 10.44 9.59 7.10
N SER A 201 10.17 10.74 7.73
CA SER A 201 10.55 11.01 9.13
C SER A 201 9.44 10.77 10.15
N GLN A 202 8.27 10.35 9.68
CA GLN A 202 7.10 10.03 10.51
C GLN A 202 7.18 8.60 11.08
#